data_AF-A0A3D2PUH7-F1
#
_entry.id   AF-A0A3D2PUH7-F1
#
_cell.length_a   1.000
_cell.length_b   1.000
_cell.length_c   1.000
_cell.angle_alpha   90.00
_cell.angle_beta   90.00
_cell.angle_gamma   90.00
#
_symmetry.space_group_name_H-M   'P 1'
#
loop_
_entity.id
_entity.type
_entity.pdbx_description
1 polymer ?
#
loop_
_entity_poly.entity_id
_entity_poly.type
_entity_poly.pdbx_seq_one_letter_code
_entity_poly.pdbx_strand_id
1 'polypeptide(L)'
;MSRIRKALIWMNLALAVLVIAAGACRIRVNHLASAESMNTKKTSGIKEVALTFDDGPSPECTKDLLEGLKERNVKATFFVIGEKAEAYPDLIKKIQDGGHIIGNHSYTHVNLGILSKEDACEQIRKTNDAIYQITGEYPQFLRSPFGSTQKNLDCQMNMIEVLWDVDPRDWEVQNKEKVV
;
A
#
# COMPACT_ATOMS: atom_id res chain seq x y z
N MET A 1 -1.05 -55.30 33.36
CA MET A 1 0.00 -54.70 32.47
C MET A 1 1.33 -54.69 33.21
N SER A 2 2.39 -55.28 32.65
CA SER A 2 3.71 -55.32 33.30
C SER A 2 4.28 -53.90 33.49
N ARG A 3 5.04 -53.68 34.57
CA ARG A 3 5.68 -52.39 34.89
C ARG A 3 6.48 -51.82 33.70
N ILE A 4 7.06 -52.72 32.89
CA ILE A 4 7.84 -52.40 31.68
C ILE A 4 6.96 -51.79 30.58
N ARG A 5 5.74 -52.32 30.35
CA ARG A 5 4.82 -51.76 29.34
C ARG A 5 4.32 -50.36 29.72
N LYS A 6 4.10 -50.11 31.02
CA LYS A 6 3.74 -48.77 31.51
C LYS A 6 4.92 -47.80 31.31
N ALA A 7 6.15 -48.20 31.65
CA ALA A 7 7.34 -47.37 31.45
C ALA A 7 7.58 -47.02 29.98
N LEU A 8 7.39 -47.96 29.05
CA LEU A 8 7.49 -47.69 27.61
C LEU A 8 6.44 -46.68 27.12
N ILE A 9 5.20 -46.79 27.61
CA ILE A 9 4.11 -45.85 27.24
C ILE A 9 4.45 -44.44 27.73
N TRP A 10 4.90 -44.30 28.98
CA TRP A 10 5.30 -42.99 29.52
C TRP A 10 6.53 -42.40 28.81
N MET A 11 7.49 -43.23 28.41
CA MET A 11 8.67 -42.79 27.65
C MET A 11 8.30 -42.28 26.25
N ASN A 12 7.39 -42.98 25.55
CA ASN A 12 6.89 -42.53 24.24
C ASN A 12 6.05 -41.26 24.33
N LEU A 13 5.23 -41.10 25.37
CA LEU A 13 4.48 -39.87 25.64
C LEU A 13 5.41 -38.68 25.92
N ALA A 14 6.45 -38.88 26.74
CA ALA A 14 7.44 -37.82 27.01
C ALA A 14 8.20 -37.40 25.74
N LEU A 15 8.55 -38.37 24.89
CA LEU A 15 9.22 -38.09 23.61
C LEU A 15 8.31 -37.33 22.64
N ALA A 16 7.02 -37.68 22.56
CA ALA A 16 6.05 -36.97 21.73
C ALA A 16 5.85 -35.51 22.18
N VAL A 17 5.77 -35.26 23.49
CA VAL A 17 5.67 -33.90 24.05
C VAL A 17 6.92 -33.07 23.72
N LEU A 18 8.11 -33.65 23.82
CA LEU A 18 9.36 -32.97 23.44
C LEU A 18 9.41 -32.60 21.96
N VAL A 19 8.95 -33.48 21.07
CA VAL A 19 8.90 -33.19 19.62
C VAL A 19 7.91 -32.07 19.30
N ILE A 20 6.73 -32.06 19.93
CA ILE A 20 5.72 -31.01 19.75
C ILE A 20 6.24 -29.67 20.28
N ALA A 21 6.85 -29.65 21.47
CA ALA A 21 7.42 -28.44 22.06
C ALA A 21 8.57 -27.86 21.20
N ALA A 22 9.46 -28.71 20.69
CA ALA A 22 10.54 -28.30 19.79
C ALA A 22 10.00 -27.75 18.45
N GLY A 23 8.95 -28.39 17.89
CA GLY A 23 8.26 -27.93 16.69
C GLY A 23 7.60 -26.56 16.88
N ALA A 24 6.86 -26.37 17.98
CA ALA A 24 6.22 -25.09 18.31
C ALA A 24 7.25 -23.97 18.56
N CYS A 25 8.37 -24.28 19.21
CA CYS A 25 9.47 -23.34 19.41
C CYS A 25 10.09 -22.92 18.07
N ARG A 26 10.33 -23.87 17.15
CA ARG A 26 10.83 -23.58 15.79
C ARG A 26 9.88 -22.69 14.98
N ILE A 27 8.57 -22.97 15.01
CA ILE A 27 7.56 -22.15 14.31
C ILE A 27 7.56 -20.72 14.86
N ARG A 28 7.63 -20.55 16.18
CA ARG A 28 7.66 -19.24 16.82
C ARG A 28 8.94 -18.47 16.51
N VAL A 29 10.10 -19.14 16.50
CA VAL A 29 11.38 -18.53 16.11
C VAL A 29 11.37 -18.08 14.65
N ASN A 30 10.82 -18.88 13.73
CA ASN A 30 10.70 -18.49 12.32
C ASN A 30 9.74 -17.30 12.13
N HIS A 31 8.62 -17.25 12.86
CA HIS A 31 7.73 -16.09 12.82
C HIS A 31 8.37 -14.83 13.38
N LEU A 32 9.15 -14.94 14.47
CA LEU A 32 9.88 -13.81 15.04
C LEU A 32 10.99 -13.33 14.10
N ALA A 33 11.75 -14.24 13.49
CA ALA A 33 12.76 -13.89 12.50
C ALA A 33 12.15 -13.24 11.24
N SER A 34 10.97 -13.71 10.80
CA SER A 34 10.23 -13.09 9.69
C SER A 34 9.68 -11.71 10.07
N ALA A 35 9.26 -11.50 11.32
CA ALA A 35 8.79 -10.20 11.81
C ALA A 35 9.92 -9.17 11.96
N GLU A 36 11.12 -9.61 12.38
CA GLU A 36 12.31 -8.74 12.41
C GLU A 36 12.81 -8.39 11.01
N SER A 37 12.67 -9.30 10.04
CA SER A 37 13.04 -9.06 8.64
C SER A 37 12.20 -7.97 7.95
N MET A 38 10.99 -7.67 8.42
CA MET A 38 10.13 -6.65 7.80
C MET A 38 10.39 -5.22 8.30
N ASN A 39 11.26 -5.03 9.31
CA ASN A 39 11.56 -3.70 9.87
C ASN A 39 13.02 -3.25 9.68
N THR A 40 13.77 -3.92 8.81
CA THR A 40 15.10 -3.43 8.42
C THR A 40 14.96 -2.61 7.15
N LYS A 41 15.10 -1.28 7.27
CA LYS A 41 15.35 -0.37 6.16
C LYS A 41 16.69 -0.77 5.54
N LYS A 42 16.67 -1.78 4.67
CA LYS A 42 17.83 -2.23 3.92
C LYS A 42 18.05 -1.19 2.84
N THR A 43 18.72 -0.09 3.19
CA THR A 43 19.31 0.79 2.19
C THR A 43 20.40 -0.02 1.52
N SER A 44 20.06 -0.64 0.39
CA SER A 44 21.08 -0.86 -0.63
C SER A 44 21.76 0.51 -0.80
N GLY A 45 23.08 0.61 -0.89
CA GLY A 45 23.77 1.91 -0.95
C GLY A 45 23.42 2.78 -2.17
N ILE A 46 22.35 2.44 -2.89
CA ILE A 46 21.75 3.12 -4.01
C ILE A 46 20.86 4.25 -3.46
N LYS A 47 21.07 5.46 -3.97
CA LYS A 47 20.24 6.62 -3.66
C LYS A 47 19.03 6.60 -4.58
N GLU A 48 17.87 6.28 -4.03
CA GLU A 48 16.60 6.21 -4.76
C GLU A 48 15.56 7.13 -4.10
N VAL A 49 14.65 7.66 -4.91
CA VAL A 49 13.49 8.42 -4.48
C VAL A 49 12.30 8.03 -5.34
N ALA A 50 11.12 7.93 -4.73
CA ALA A 50 9.87 7.70 -5.44
C ALA A 50 9.07 9.00 -5.48
N LEU A 51 8.88 9.54 -6.68
CA LEU A 51 8.01 10.71 -6.86
C LEU A 51 6.56 10.24 -6.89
N THR A 52 5.72 10.92 -6.11
CA THR A 52 4.30 10.61 -6.02
C THR A 52 3.47 11.88 -6.10
N PHE A 53 2.36 11.84 -6.84
CA PHE A 53 1.45 12.97 -7.03
C PHE A 53 0.05 12.57 -6.62
N ASP A 54 -0.57 13.41 -5.80
CA ASP A 54 -1.91 13.18 -5.26
C ASP A 54 -2.93 14.08 -6.00
N ASP A 55 -4.22 13.91 -5.68
CA ASP A 55 -5.35 14.76 -6.08
C ASP A 55 -5.69 14.84 -7.58
N GLY A 56 -4.91 14.20 -8.43
CA GLY A 56 -5.15 14.13 -9.87
C GLY A 56 -6.24 13.12 -10.26
N PRO A 57 -6.51 12.98 -11.57
CA PRO A 57 -5.99 13.80 -12.65
C PRO A 57 -6.65 15.19 -12.69
N SER A 58 -5.89 16.20 -13.11
CA SER A 58 -6.35 17.59 -13.35
C SER A 58 -6.06 17.97 -14.80
N PRO A 59 -7.05 18.51 -15.54
CA PRO A 59 -6.84 18.95 -16.92
C PRO A 59 -5.89 20.15 -17.02
N GLU A 60 -5.72 20.91 -15.94
CA GLU A 60 -4.86 22.09 -15.88
C GLU A 60 -3.37 21.75 -15.79
N CYS A 61 -2.99 20.68 -15.07
CA CYS A 61 -1.57 20.42 -14.77
C CYS A 61 -1.07 19.02 -15.11
N THR A 62 -1.94 17.99 -15.12
CA THR A 62 -1.47 16.60 -15.27
C THR A 62 -0.78 16.36 -16.61
N LYS A 63 -1.25 17.01 -17.68
CA LYS A 63 -0.62 16.89 -19.01
C LYS A 63 0.82 17.42 -19.01
N ASP A 64 1.03 18.62 -18.47
CA ASP A 64 2.34 19.27 -18.45
C ASP A 64 3.30 18.53 -17.51
N LEU A 65 2.78 18.00 -16.40
CA LEU A 65 3.53 17.13 -15.50
C LEU A 65 4.02 15.85 -16.19
N LEU A 66 3.14 15.17 -16.94
CA LEU A 66 3.50 13.97 -17.68
C LEU A 66 4.58 14.24 -18.75
N GLU A 67 4.49 15.38 -19.45
CA GLU A 67 5.52 15.77 -20.41
C GLU A 67 6.86 16.01 -19.71
N GLY A 68 6.86 16.75 -18.59
CA GLY A 68 8.08 17.00 -17.83
C GLY A 68 8.74 15.71 -17.30
N LEU A 69 7.95 14.74 -16.84
CA LEU A 69 8.43 13.42 -16.43
C LEU A 69 9.03 12.63 -17.60
N LYS A 70 8.36 12.67 -18.76
CA LYS A 70 8.81 12.00 -19.99
C LYS A 70 10.13 12.58 -20.50
N GLU A 71 10.27 13.91 -20.56
CA GLU A 71 11.52 14.59 -20.94
C GLU A 71 12.71 14.17 -20.09
N ARG A 72 12.46 13.89 -18.80
CA ARG A 72 13.48 13.48 -17.82
C ARG A 72 13.65 11.97 -17.73
N ASN A 73 12.86 11.20 -18.47
CA ASN A 73 12.81 9.74 -18.41
C ASN A 73 12.56 9.21 -16.98
N VAL A 74 11.67 9.87 -16.24
CA VAL A 74 11.32 9.52 -14.85
C VAL A 74 9.92 8.90 -14.81
N LYS A 75 9.76 7.84 -14.01
CA LYS A 75 8.46 7.26 -13.68
C LYS A 75 8.05 7.71 -12.28
N ALA A 76 6.74 7.73 -12.04
CA ALA A 76 6.13 8.24 -10.82
C ALA A 76 4.86 7.45 -10.51
N THR A 77 4.35 7.62 -9.29
CA THR A 77 3.06 7.06 -8.87
C THR A 77 2.05 8.19 -8.73
N PHE A 78 0.85 8.01 -9.30
CA PHE A 78 -0.24 8.97 -9.23
C PHE A 78 -1.35 8.39 -8.36
N PHE A 79 -1.58 8.96 -7.18
CA PHE A 79 -2.73 8.61 -6.35
C PHE A 79 -3.91 9.48 -6.78
N VAL A 80 -4.84 8.87 -7.53
CA VAL A 80 -5.92 9.61 -8.18
C VAL A 80 -7.20 9.57 -7.37
N ILE A 81 -7.94 10.68 -7.42
CA ILE A 81 -9.29 10.76 -6.87
C ILE A 81 -10.26 10.12 -7.87
N GLY A 82 -11.11 9.20 -7.39
CA GLY A 82 -12.02 8.43 -8.25
C GLY A 82 -12.97 9.29 -9.09
N GLU A 83 -13.59 10.32 -8.51
CA GLU A 83 -14.49 11.21 -9.27
C GLU A 83 -13.77 11.92 -10.43
N LYS A 84 -12.50 12.28 -10.23
CA LYS A 84 -11.68 12.93 -11.27
C LYS A 84 -11.19 11.93 -12.31
N ALA A 85 -10.91 10.69 -11.91
CA ALA A 85 -10.57 9.62 -12.84
C ALA A 85 -11.73 9.37 -13.83
N GLU A 86 -12.97 9.33 -13.33
CA GLU A 86 -14.17 9.19 -14.17
C GLU A 86 -14.43 10.41 -15.04
N ALA A 87 -14.17 11.62 -14.54
CA ALA A 87 -14.31 12.86 -15.31
C ALA A 87 -13.26 12.99 -16.43
N TYR A 88 -12.06 12.46 -16.23
CA TYR A 88 -10.92 12.61 -17.14
C TYR A 88 -10.23 11.28 -17.48
N PRO A 89 -10.95 10.30 -18.07
CA PRO A 89 -10.41 8.98 -18.33
C PRO A 89 -9.26 8.99 -19.34
N ASP A 90 -9.24 9.97 -20.26
CA ASP A 90 -8.14 10.13 -21.21
C ASP A 90 -6.83 10.53 -20.52
N LEU A 91 -6.88 11.25 -19.40
CA LEU A 91 -5.69 11.57 -18.63
C LEU A 91 -5.19 10.36 -17.85
N ILE A 92 -6.09 9.55 -17.29
CA ILE A 92 -5.76 8.27 -16.66
C ILE A 92 -5.03 7.35 -17.66
N LYS A 93 -5.55 7.22 -18.89
CA LYS A 93 -4.89 6.44 -19.94
C LYS A 93 -3.50 6.98 -20.28
N LYS A 94 -3.32 8.29 -20.37
CA LYS A 94 -1.99 8.89 -20.58
C LYS A 94 -1.02 8.60 -19.44
N ILE A 95 -1.49 8.57 -18.19
CA ILE A 95 -0.68 8.15 -17.04
C ILE A 95 -0.25 6.68 -17.23
N GLN A 96 -1.18 5.78 -17.56
CA GLN A 96 -0.91 4.36 -17.80
C GLN A 96 0.04 4.13 -18.99
N ASP A 97 -0.24 4.73 -20.14
CA ASP A 97 0.57 4.65 -21.36
C ASP A 97 1.98 5.24 -21.18
N GLY A 98 2.10 6.21 -20.27
CA GLY A 98 3.38 6.77 -19.83
C GLY A 98 4.22 5.79 -18.98
N GLY A 99 3.68 4.63 -18.60
CA GLY A 99 4.34 3.64 -17.74
C GLY A 99 4.44 4.07 -16.29
N HIS A 100 3.54 4.96 -15.84
CA HIS A 100 3.42 5.37 -14.45
C HIS A 100 2.52 4.41 -13.68
N ILE A 101 2.66 4.39 -12.36
CA ILE A 101 1.78 3.60 -11.49
C ILE A 101 0.57 4.45 -11.12
N ILE A 102 -0.63 3.86 -11.15
CA ILE A 102 -1.87 4.51 -10.70
C ILE A 102 -2.29 3.88 -9.37
N GLY A 103 -2.38 4.71 -8.33
CA GLY A 103 -2.87 4.37 -7.01
C GLY A 103 -4.22 5.04 -6.71
N ASN A 104 -4.85 4.62 -5.64
CA ASN A 104 -6.14 5.11 -5.17
C ASN A 104 -5.97 6.23 -4.13
N HIS A 105 -6.72 7.32 -4.26
CA HIS A 105 -6.74 8.43 -3.29
C HIS A 105 -8.15 8.76 -2.76
N SER A 106 -8.97 7.73 -2.53
CA SER A 106 -10.41 7.83 -2.26
C SER A 106 -11.24 8.42 -3.41
N TYR A 107 -12.57 8.33 -3.30
CA TYR A 107 -13.45 8.71 -4.41
C TYR A 107 -13.71 10.22 -4.46
N THR A 108 -13.82 10.87 -3.30
CA THR A 108 -14.11 12.32 -3.18
C THR A 108 -13.17 13.06 -2.22
N HIS A 109 -11.96 12.53 -1.99
CA HIS A 109 -10.95 13.14 -1.10
C HIS A 109 -11.45 13.40 0.34
N VAL A 110 -12.08 12.39 0.94
CA VAL A 110 -12.59 12.44 2.32
C VAL A 110 -11.61 11.79 3.29
N ASN A 111 -11.57 12.28 4.53
CA ASN A 111 -10.75 11.68 5.58
C ASN A 111 -11.31 10.30 5.97
N LEU A 112 -10.64 9.24 5.54
CA LEU A 112 -11.09 7.85 5.77
C LEU A 112 -11.04 7.45 7.25
N GLY A 113 -10.21 8.13 8.05
CA GLY A 113 -10.06 7.91 9.48
C GLY A 113 -11.27 8.30 10.35
N ILE A 114 -12.15 9.17 9.85
CA ILE A 114 -13.33 9.65 10.59
C ILE A 114 -14.66 9.06 10.10
N LEU A 115 -14.63 8.33 8.98
CA LEU A 115 -15.81 7.69 8.41
C LEU A 115 -16.19 6.40 9.16
N SER A 116 -17.40 5.90 8.89
CA SER A 116 -17.71 4.50 9.20
C SER A 116 -16.81 3.57 8.39
N LYS A 117 -16.65 2.31 8.83
CA LYS A 117 -15.88 1.31 8.07
C LYS A 117 -16.48 1.13 6.67
N GLU A 118 -17.81 1.03 6.60
CA GLU A 118 -18.56 0.83 5.37
C GLU A 118 -18.34 1.97 4.39
N ASP A 119 -18.46 3.23 4.85
CA ASP A 119 -18.27 4.40 4.00
C ASP A 119 -16.81 4.55 3.53
N ALA A 120 -15.83 4.26 4.40
CA ALA A 120 -14.42 4.27 4.02
C ALA A 120 -14.12 3.20 2.95
N CYS A 121 -14.63 1.98 3.13
CA CYS A 121 -14.45 0.92 2.13
C CYS A 121 -15.17 1.23 0.82
N GLU A 122 -16.32 1.91 0.86
CA GLU A 122 -17.01 2.34 -0.35
C GLU A 122 -16.21 3.37 -1.15
N GLN A 123 -15.58 4.34 -0.47
CA GLN A 123 -14.70 5.33 -1.10
C GLN A 123 -13.52 4.67 -1.83
N ILE A 124 -12.92 3.65 -1.20
CA ILE A 124 -11.82 2.91 -1.81
C ILE A 124 -12.35 2.07 -2.98
N ARG A 125 -13.45 1.34 -2.80
CA ARG A 125 -14.03 0.44 -3.81
C ARG A 125 -14.45 1.17 -5.08
N LYS A 126 -15.19 2.28 -4.95
CA LYS A 126 -15.60 3.08 -6.11
C LYS A 126 -14.42 3.57 -6.92
N THR A 127 -13.35 4.00 -6.24
CA THR A 127 -12.13 4.46 -6.92
C THR A 127 -11.38 3.31 -7.60
N ASN A 128 -11.31 2.14 -6.96
CA ASN A 128 -10.76 0.93 -7.58
C ASN A 128 -11.52 0.55 -8.85
N ASP A 129 -12.85 0.55 -8.78
CA ASP A 129 -13.72 0.23 -9.91
C ASP A 129 -13.54 1.27 -11.04
N ALA A 130 -13.53 2.57 -10.73
CA ALA A 130 -13.30 3.63 -11.70
C ALA A 130 -11.95 3.46 -12.43
N ILE A 131 -10.87 3.19 -11.69
CA ILE A 131 -9.54 2.94 -12.28
C ILE A 131 -9.61 1.70 -13.18
N TYR A 132 -10.14 0.57 -12.68
CA TYR A 132 -10.23 -0.68 -13.43
C TYR A 132 -11.03 -0.54 -14.74
N GLN A 133 -12.16 0.18 -14.72
CA GLN A 133 -12.96 0.40 -15.93
C GLN A 133 -12.20 1.17 -17.03
N ILE A 134 -11.21 1.98 -16.65
CA ILE A 134 -10.44 2.80 -17.59
C ILE A 134 -9.17 2.07 -18.05
N THR A 135 -8.48 1.40 -17.13
CA THR A 135 -7.13 0.85 -17.32
C THR A 135 -7.11 -0.66 -17.56
N GLY A 136 -8.18 -1.37 -17.18
CA GLY A 136 -8.24 -2.83 -17.13
C GLY A 136 -7.51 -3.47 -15.94
N GLU A 137 -6.97 -2.65 -15.01
CA GLU A 137 -6.16 -3.11 -13.88
C GLU A 137 -6.64 -2.48 -12.57
N TYR A 138 -6.76 -3.30 -11.52
CA TYR A 138 -7.05 -2.79 -10.18
C TYR A 138 -5.79 -2.16 -9.57
N PRO A 139 -5.89 -0.99 -8.93
CA PRO A 139 -4.75 -0.38 -8.26
C PRO A 139 -4.29 -1.24 -7.07
N GLN A 140 -2.99 -1.35 -6.88
CA GLN A 140 -2.38 -2.11 -5.77
C GLN A 140 -2.07 -1.24 -4.55
N PHE A 141 -2.07 0.09 -4.72
CA PHE A 141 -1.67 1.04 -3.71
C PHE A 141 -2.80 1.99 -3.36
N LEU A 142 -2.95 2.26 -2.05
CA LEU A 142 -3.84 3.26 -1.49
C LEU A 142 -2.97 4.33 -0.83
N ARG A 143 -3.28 5.60 -1.05
CA ARG A 143 -2.85 6.67 -0.16
C ARG A 143 -4.09 7.29 0.43
N SER A 144 -4.23 7.24 1.75
CA SER A 144 -5.38 7.85 2.41
C SER A 144 -5.25 9.38 2.38
N PRO A 145 -6.30 10.14 1.98
CA PRO A 145 -6.31 11.58 2.11
C PRO A 145 -5.88 12.04 3.50
N PHE A 146 -5.09 13.12 3.56
CA PHE A 146 -4.53 13.68 4.80
C PHE A 146 -3.61 12.71 5.59
N GLY A 147 -3.23 11.58 5.01
CA GLY A 147 -2.51 10.51 5.71
C GLY A 147 -3.33 9.87 6.83
N SER A 148 -4.66 9.91 6.74
CA SER A 148 -5.57 9.51 7.82
C SER A 148 -6.47 8.35 7.41
N THR A 149 -6.29 7.21 8.07
CA THR A 149 -7.10 5.99 7.89
C THR A 149 -7.44 5.36 9.23
N GLN A 150 -8.56 4.63 9.29
CA GLN A 150 -8.96 3.92 10.50
C GLN A 150 -7.94 2.83 10.85
N LYS A 151 -7.67 2.67 12.15
CA LYS A 151 -6.80 1.59 12.63
C LYS A 151 -7.41 0.24 12.28
N ASN A 152 -6.66 -0.60 11.58
CA ASN A 152 -7.10 -1.94 11.10
C ASN A 152 -8.29 -1.89 10.13
N LEU A 153 -8.39 -0.84 9.30
CA LEU A 153 -9.34 -0.83 8.20
C LEU A 153 -9.07 -2.03 7.27
N ASP A 154 -10.01 -2.97 7.21
CA ASP A 154 -9.96 -4.10 6.30
C ASP A 154 -11.18 -4.10 5.39
N CYS A 155 -10.95 -3.67 4.15
CA CYS A 155 -11.93 -3.66 3.06
C CYS A 155 -11.81 -4.91 2.17
N GLN A 156 -10.97 -5.89 2.53
CA GLN A 156 -10.75 -7.12 1.77
C GLN A 156 -10.24 -6.89 0.33
N MET A 157 -9.55 -5.77 0.08
CA MET A 157 -9.10 -5.37 -1.26
C MET A 157 -7.59 -5.56 -1.52
N ASN A 158 -6.86 -6.17 -0.57
CA ASN A 158 -5.43 -6.50 -0.70
C ASN A 158 -4.55 -5.37 -1.26
N MET A 159 -4.74 -4.15 -0.75
CA MET A 159 -3.98 -2.97 -1.14
C MET A 159 -2.92 -2.64 -0.08
N ILE A 160 -1.80 -2.06 -0.52
CA ILE A 160 -0.76 -1.56 0.36
C ILE A 160 -1.01 -0.05 0.56
N GLU A 161 -1.10 0.38 1.82
CA GLU A 161 -1.14 1.79 2.14
C GLU A 161 0.26 2.42 2.01
N VAL A 162 0.34 3.52 1.26
CA VAL A 162 1.57 4.26 0.98
C VAL A 162 1.44 5.69 1.47
N LEU A 163 2.22 6.03 2.50
CA LEU A 163 2.35 7.42 2.99
C LEU A 163 3.59 8.08 2.36
N TRP A 164 4.21 9.02 3.06
CA TRP A 164 5.40 9.73 2.63
C TRP A 164 6.34 9.98 3.81
N ASP A 165 7.62 10.17 3.51
CA ASP A 165 8.65 10.61 4.45
C ASP A 165 9.04 12.08 4.24
N VAL A 166 8.81 12.62 3.03
CA VAL A 166 9.05 14.01 2.66
C VAL A 166 7.76 14.63 2.13
N ASP A 167 7.32 15.73 2.75
CA ASP A 167 6.21 16.58 2.28
C ASP A 167 6.78 17.87 1.67
N PRO A 168 6.65 18.10 0.36
CA PRO A 168 7.19 19.29 -0.30
C PRO A 168 6.38 20.57 0.01
N ARG A 169 5.19 20.44 0.61
CA ARG A 169 4.26 21.55 0.93
C ARG A 169 3.92 22.44 -0.25
N ASP A 170 3.90 21.90 -1.46
CA ASP A 170 3.47 22.59 -2.68
C ASP A 170 2.02 23.08 -2.60
N TRP A 171 1.17 22.37 -1.84
CA TRP A 171 -0.22 22.75 -1.54
C TRP A 171 -0.34 24.02 -0.68
N GLU A 172 0.67 24.33 0.14
CA GLU A 172 0.70 25.53 1.00
C GLU A 172 1.54 26.64 0.35
N VAL A 173 2.68 26.26 -0.21
CA VAL A 173 3.71 27.17 -0.69
C VAL A 173 3.64 27.22 -2.21
N GLN A 174 2.87 28.18 -2.73
CA GLN A 174 2.79 28.50 -4.16
C GLN A 174 4.06 29.22 -4.67
N ASN A 175 5.25 28.69 -4.34
CA ASN A 175 6.55 29.22 -4.73
C ASN A 175 7.50 28.08 -5.07
N LYS A 176 7.82 27.94 -6.36
CA LYS A 176 8.69 26.89 -6.90
C LYS A 176 10.08 26.80 -6.26
N GLU A 177 10.63 27.90 -5.75
CA GLU A 177 11.97 27.93 -5.12
C GLU A 177 11.97 27.38 -3.70
N LYS A 178 10.77 27.14 -3.14
CA LYS A 178 10.57 26.62 -1.77
C LYS A 178 10.03 25.20 -1.74
N VAL A 179 9.60 24.68 -2.90
CA VAL A 179 9.20 23.27 -3.08
C VAL A 179 10.48 22.44 -3.12
N VAL A 180 10.52 21.37 -2.32
CA VAL A 180 11.66 20.46 -2.15
C VAL A 180 11.55 19.27 -3.10
#